data_AF-A0A356WGK0-F1
#
_entry.id   AF-A0A356WGK0-F1
#
_cell.length_a   1.000
_cell.length_b   1.000
_cell.length_c   1.000
_cell.angle_alpha   90.00
_cell.angle_beta   90.00
_cell.angle_gamma   90.00
#
_symmetry.space_group_name_H-M   'P 1'
#
loop_
_entity.id
_entity.type
_entity.pdbx_description
1 polymer ?
#
loop_
_entity_poly.entity_id
_entity_poly.type
_entity_poly.pdbx_seq_one_letter_code
_entity_poly.pdbx_strand_id
1 'polypeptide(L)' 'VTSRDSDRGGTTKFLWQLKNGQHKIESVLMHYQDRATVCVSTQAGCAMACGFCA' A
#
# COMPACT_ATOMS: atom_id res chain seq x y z
N VAL A 1 7.90 9.81 -2.72
CA VAL A 1 6.64 9.05 -2.64
C VAL A 1 5.83 9.36 -3.87
N THR A 2 5.31 8.32 -4.52
CA THR A 2 4.36 8.45 -5.63
C THR A 2 3.01 7.93 -5.14
N SER A 3 1.90 8.53 -5.56
CA SER A 3 0.56 8.09 -5.17
C SER A 3 -0.35 7.91 -6.37
N ARG A 4 -1.41 7.11 -6.20
CA ARG A 4 -2.50 6.93 -7.14
C ARG A 4 -3.82 6.86 -6.39
N ASP A 5 -4.80 7.61 -6.87
CA ASP A 5 -6.15 7.65 -6.29
C ASP A 5 -7.14 6.79 -7.08
N SER A 6 -8.12 6.22 -6.39
CA SER A 6 -9.30 5.55 -6.93
C SER A 6 -10.55 5.94 -6.14
N ASP A 7 -11.71 5.44 -6.55
CA ASP A 7 -12.98 5.62 -5.83
C ASP A 7 -13.33 7.09 -5.57
N ARG A 8 -13.13 7.94 -6.58
CA ARG A 8 -13.31 9.40 -6.51
C ARG A 8 -12.51 10.05 -5.37
N GLY A 9 -11.32 9.52 -5.07
CA GLY A 9 -10.45 10.02 -4.00
C GLY A 9 -10.73 9.40 -2.63
N GLY A 10 -11.65 8.43 -2.55
CA GLY A 10 -11.90 7.67 -1.31
C GLY A 10 -10.77 6.70 -0.96
N THR A 11 -9.95 6.30 -1.94
CA THR A 11 -8.85 5.37 -1.74
C THR A 11 -7.59 5.93 -2.38
N THR A 12 -6.50 6.07 -1.60
CA THR A 12 -5.19 6.50 -2.08
C THR A 12 -4.16 5.41 -1.81
N LYS A 13 -3.51 4.93 -2.86
CA LYS A 13 -2.36 4.02 -2.77
C LYS A 13 -1.06 4.81 -2.85
N PHE A 14 -0.14 4.53 -1.95
CA PHE A 14 1.19 5.14 -1.90
C PHE A 14 2.27 4.11 -2.23
N LEU A 15 3.23 4.51 -3.07
CA LEU A 15 4.44 3.76 -3.35
C LEU A 15 5.63 4.43 -2.67
N TRP A 16 6.25 3.68 -1.75
CA TRP A 16 7.38 4.12 -0.95
C TRP A 16 8.66 3.47 -1.47
N GLN A 17 9.72 4.26 -1.56
CA GLN A 17 11.06 3.75 -1.78
C GLN A 17 11.74 3.58 -0.42
N LEU A 18 12.21 2.37 -0.09
CA LEU A 18 12.95 2.14 1.16
C LEU A 18 14.34 2.80 1.09
N LYS A 19 14.94 3.07 2.27
CA LYS A 19 16.16 3.89 2.44
C LYS A 19 17.36 3.48 1.57
N ASN A 20 17.42 2.22 1.12
CA ASN A 20 18.49 1.67 0.29
C ASN A 20 18.15 1.61 -1.21
N GLY A 21 17.03 2.18 -1.67
CA GLY A 21 16.71 2.36 -3.08
C GLY A 21 16.35 1.09 -3.87
N GLN A 22 16.59 -0.10 -3.33
CA GLN A 22 16.37 -1.35 -4.05
C GLN A 22 14.93 -1.86 -3.98
N HIS A 23 14.27 -1.67 -2.85
CA HIS A 23 12.93 -2.23 -2.61
C HIS A 23 11.89 -1.13 -2.41
N LYS A 24 10.70 -1.40 -2.94
CA LYS A 24 9.51 -0.57 -2.75
C LYS A 24 8.47 -1.34 -1.96
N ILE A 25 7.69 -0.61 -1.18
CA ILE A 25 6.52 -1.14 -0.47
C ILE A 25 5.34 -0.23 -0.73
N GLU A 26 4.14 -0.74 -0.48
CA GLU A 26 2.91 0.01 -0.64
C GLU A 26 2.22 0.22 0.71
N SER A 27 1.50 1.33 0.82
CA SER A 27 0.43 1.49 1.81
C SER A 27 -0.82 1.99 1.12
N VAL A 28 -1.99 1.70 1.69
CA VAL A 28 -3.27 2.14 1.16
C VAL A 28 -4.04 2.86 2.25
N LEU A 29 -4.41 4.11 2.01
CA LEU A 29 -5.33 4.87 2.84
C LEU A 29 -6.73 4.81 2.22
N MET A 30 -7.71 4.39 3.02
CA MET A 30 -9.11 4.35 2.64
C MET A 30 -9.91 5.24 3.57
N HIS A 31 -10.64 6.19 2.99
CA HIS A 31 -11.58 7.06 3.68
C HIS A 31 -13.00 6.49 3.55
N TYR A 32 -13.63 6.31 4.69
CA TYR A 32 -15.05 6.02 4.82
C TYR A 32 -15.74 7.20 5.52
N GLN A 33 -17.06 7.18 5.59
CA GLN A 33 -17.83 8.29 6.15
C GLN A 33 -17.47 8.64 7.60
N ASP A 34 -17.10 7.64 8.41
CA ASP A 34 -16.90 7.75 9.85
C ASP A 34 -15.51 7.31 10.32
N ARG A 35 -14.65 6.86 9.41
CA ARG A 35 -13.30 6.36 9.74
C ARG A 35 -12.33 6.50 8.58
N ALA A 36 -11.05 6.44 8.92
CA ALA A 36 -9.98 6.15 7.99
C ALA A 36 -9.33 4.82 8.36
N THR A 37 -9.00 4.01 7.35
CA THR A 37 -8.28 2.73 7.54
C THR A 37 -7.02 2.76 6.71
N VAL A 38 -5.90 2.37 7.31
CA VAL A 38 -4.62 2.24 6.62
C VAL A 38 -4.21 0.78 6.54
N CYS A 39 -3.93 0.31 5.32
CA CYS A 39 -3.22 -0.94 5.09
C CYS A 39 -1.71 -0.65 5.07
N VAL A 40 -0.97 -1.35 5.92
CA VAL A 40 0.48 -1.17 6.10
C VAL A 40 1.18 -2.46 5.69
N SER A 41 2.15 -2.36 4.79
CA SER A 41 3.05 -3.47 4.48
C SER A 41 4.01 -3.74 5.63
N THR A 42 4.25 -5.02 5.94
CA THR A 42 5.15 -5.44 7.04
C THR A 42 6.52 -5.91 6.55
N GLN A 43 6.63 -6.25 5.26
CA GLN A 43 7.83 -6.78 4.61
C GLN A 43 7.91 -6.22 3.17
N ALA A 44 9.10 -6.29 2.56
CA ALA A 44 9.28 -6.02 1.13
C ALA A 44 9.16 -7.34 0.35
N GLY A 45 7.94 -7.67 -0.09
CA GLY A 45 7.58 -9.00 -0.56
C GLY A 45 7.22 -9.94 0.59
N CYS A 46 6.90 -11.21 0.28
CA CYS A 46 6.57 -12.22 1.29
C CYS A 46 7.06 -13.61 0.85
N ALA A 47 7.79 -14.31 1.72
CA ALA A 47 8.37 -15.63 1.41
C ALA A 47 7.39 -16.80 1.50
N MET A 48 6.16 -16.56 1.96
CA MET A 48 5.15 -17.62 2.15
C MET A 48 4.68 -18.26 0.84
N ALA A 49 4.86 -17.57 -0.29
CA ALA A 49 4.51 -18.06 -1.63
C ALA A 49 3.06 -18.57 -1.76
N CYS A 50 2.11 -17.88 -1.11
CA CYS A 50 0.69 -18.21 -1.22
C CYS A 50 0.22 -18.07 -2.67
N GLY A 51 -0.28 -19.14 -3.30
CA GLY A 51 -0.64 -19.15 -4.74
C GLY A 51 -1.81 -18.25 -5.16
N PHE A 52 -2.46 -17.58 -4.20
CA PHE A 52 -3.52 -16.58 -4.44
C PHE A 52 -3.05 -15.14 -4.20
N CYS A 53 -1.86 -14.95 -3.62
CA CYS A 53 -1.29 -13.63 -3.40
C CYS A 53 -0.57 -13.19 -4.69
N ALA A 54 -0.80 -11.94 -5.10
CA ALA A 54 -0.37 -11.39 -6.39
C ALA A 54 1.15 -11.39 -6.60
#